data_AF-A0AAJ2SPW8-F1
#
_entry.id   AF-A0AAJ2SPW8-F1
#
_cell.length_a   1.000
_cell.length_b   1.000
_cell.length_c   1.000
_cell.angle_alpha   90.00
_cell.angle_beta   90.00
_cell.angle_gamma   90.00
#
_symmetry.space_group_name_H-M   'P 1'
#
loop_
_entity.id
_entity.type
_entity.pdbx_description
1 polymer ?
#
loop_
_entity_poly.entity_id
_entity_poly.type
_entity_poly.pdbx_seq_one_letter_code
_entity_poly.pdbx_strand_id
1 'polypeptide(L)'
;MTTGERAPIDLRLIMICAGLGVAAVAFGLLPWLLTGARLPLQNLWTTPVVAPDGVTAAPDAMPVSLLPFSQYALTLQAALLVTGSAVAGLVVRATGVRHRRGTVIALLVGTVGAQLVALIQSTTTVRAGLPDSLASVVYLAAVIAAAAIGIAIGVVVLLLIARAPRGAAIVGLSVGAVAVVEWGHALVYPPFSLITEAVPAAEAVLRWSPAVLVAAAVVWAGASTRGRAVGAAVSLLALWIGPAAITAVSSAAGTRVYASYPFEMVDMAGQVFTSALVSTAGWSPVVLAAVLAAAGLVARRPVLAWLRGRTGRTGRTGRTSAPSATP
;
A
#
# COMPACT_ATOMS: atom_id res chain seq x y z
N MET A 1 25.78 -18.65 34.10
CA MET A 1 25.82 -18.11 32.72
C MET A 1 25.64 -19.28 31.77
N THR A 2 24.42 -19.53 31.31
CA THR A 2 24.15 -20.58 30.32
C THR A 2 24.38 -19.99 28.93
N THR A 3 25.37 -20.52 28.23
CA THR A 3 25.61 -20.32 26.80
C THR A 3 24.36 -20.73 26.05
N GLY A 4 23.54 -19.74 25.70
CA GLY A 4 22.32 -19.93 24.93
C GLY A 4 22.64 -20.53 23.57
N GLU A 5 22.40 -21.82 23.46
CA GLU A 5 22.34 -22.57 22.21
C GLU A 5 21.41 -21.80 21.28
N ARG A 6 21.98 -21.09 20.30
CA ARG A 6 21.19 -20.44 19.25
C ARG A 6 20.57 -21.55 18.45
N ALA A 7 19.26 -21.76 18.63
CA ALA A 7 18.50 -22.71 17.83
C ALA A 7 18.90 -22.56 16.35
N PRO A 8 19.20 -23.67 15.65
CA PRO A 8 19.71 -23.63 14.29
C PRO A 8 18.76 -22.85 13.38
N ILE A 9 19.36 -22.05 12.50
CA ILE A 9 18.62 -21.26 11.52
C ILE A 9 17.91 -22.24 10.57
N ASP A 10 16.58 -22.27 10.62
CA ASP A 10 15.78 -23.05 9.69
C ASP A 10 15.78 -22.36 8.31
N LEU A 11 16.67 -22.84 7.44
CA LEU A 11 16.83 -22.32 6.07
C LEU A 11 15.54 -22.44 5.25
N ARG A 12 14.73 -23.48 5.47
CA ARG A 12 13.45 -23.65 4.75
C ARG A 12 12.50 -22.53 5.10
N LEU A 13 12.38 -22.19 6.38
CA LEU A 13 11.55 -21.08 6.82
C LEU A 13 12.03 -19.74 6.26
N ILE A 14 13.35 -19.51 6.18
CA ILE A 14 13.93 -18.32 5.55
C ILE A 14 13.52 -18.23 4.07
N MET A 15 13.69 -19.32 3.31
CA MET A 15 13.32 -19.34 1.90
C MET A 15 11.82 -19.10 1.69
N ILE A 16 10.96 -19.71 2.52
CA ILE A 16 9.51 -19.48 2.48
C ILE A 16 9.20 -18.01 2.76
N CYS A 17 9.80 -17.40 3.78
CA CYS A 17 9.57 -15.98 4.08
C CYS A 17 10.03 -15.06 2.95
N ALA A 18 11.18 -15.34 2.33
CA ALA A 18 11.63 -14.60 1.15
C ALA A 18 10.64 -14.74 -0.03
N GLY A 19 10.19 -15.97 -0.32
CA GLY A 19 9.19 -16.25 -1.34
C GLY A 19 7.86 -15.55 -1.09
N LEU A 20 7.40 -15.48 0.17
CA LEU A 20 6.21 -14.72 0.55
C LEU A 20 6.39 -13.21 0.32
N GLY A 21 7.60 -12.67 0.52
CA GLY A 21 7.92 -11.29 0.16
C GLY A 21 7.78 -11.05 -1.35
N VAL A 22 8.29 -11.96 -2.18
CA VAL A 22 8.14 -11.90 -3.64
C VAL A 22 6.67 -11.99 -4.05
N ALA A 23 5.92 -12.93 -3.47
CA ALA A 23 4.49 -13.12 -3.76
C ALA A 23 3.67 -11.88 -3.37
N ALA A 24 4.02 -11.20 -2.28
CA ALA A 24 3.36 -9.96 -1.88
C ALA A 24 3.62 -8.82 -2.88
N VAL A 25 4.82 -8.74 -3.47
CA VAL A 25 5.11 -7.77 -4.54
C VAL A 25 4.33 -8.11 -5.80
N ALA A 26 4.28 -9.38 -6.20
CA ALA A 26 3.46 -9.81 -7.34
C ALA A 26 1.98 -9.46 -7.14
N PHE A 27 1.45 -9.63 -5.92
CA PHE A 27 0.11 -9.16 -5.56
C PHE A 27 -0.02 -7.63 -5.66
N GLY A 28 0.96 -6.88 -5.17
CA GLY A 28 1.00 -5.42 -5.30
C GLY A 28 0.99 -4.97 -6.76
N LEU A 29 1.66 -5.68 -7.65
CA LEU A 29 1.70 -5.40 -9.09
C LEU A 29 0.49 -5.96 -9.85
N LEU A 30 -0.36 -6.77 -9.21
CA LEU A 30 -1.44 -7.51 -9.88
C LEU A 30 -2.31 -6.67 -10.83
N PRO A 31 -2.81 -5.48 -10.47
CA PRO A 31 -3.65 -4.69 -11.38
C PRO A 31 -2.93 -4.36 -12.68
N TRP A 32 -1.64 -4.07 -12.59
CA TRP A 32 -0.80 -3.78 -13.75
C TRP A 32 -0.43 -5.02 -14.57
N LEU A 33 -0.20 -6.15 -13.90
CA LEU A 33 0.07 -7.41 -14.59
C LEU A 33 -1.15 -7.90 -15.37
N LEU A 34 -2.37 -7.66 -14.87
CA LEU A 34 -3.61 -8.03 -15.55
C LEU A 34 -3.86 -7.23 -16.83
N THR A 35 -3.30 -6.02 -16.97
CA THR A 35 -3.34 -5.26 -18.24
C THR A 35 -2.25 -5.68 -19.22
N GLY A 36 -1.54 -6.79 -18.95
CA GLY A 36 -0.43 -7.26 -19.78
C GLY A 36 0.90 -6.53 -19.53
N ALA A 37 0.96 -5.66 -18.52
CA ALA A 37 2.16 -4.92 -18.12
C ALA A 37 2.87 -4.20 -19.28
N ARG A 38 2.10 -3.64 -20.23
CA ARG A 38 2.63 -2.90 -21.39
C ARG A 38 3.02 -1.50 -20.97
N LEU A 39 4.24 -1.07 -21.27
CA LEU A 39 4.71 0.27 -20.93
C LEU A 39 3.68 1.32 -21.40
N PRO A 40 3.24 2.26 -20.54
CA PRO A 40 2.34 3.32 -20.97
C PRO A 40 2.97 4.12 -22.12
N LEU A 41 2.15 4.74 -22.96
CA LEU A 41 2.67 5.57 -24.05
C LEU A 41 3.60 6.67 -23.50
N GLN A 42 4.79 6.79 -24.12
CA GLN A 42 5.82 7.72 -23.69
C GLN A 42 5.85 8.92 -24.64
N ASN A 43 5.69 10.12 -24.10
CA ASN A 43 5.73 11.37 -24.90
C ASN A 43 7.09 11.64 -25.55
N LEU A 44 8.16 11.00 -25.06
CA LEU A 44 9.53 11.16 -25.53
C LEU A 44 10.04 9.91 -26.27
N TRP A 45 9.18 8.97 -26.65
CA TRP A 45 9.63 7.76 -27.37
C TRP A 45 10.22 8.13 -28.74
N THR A 46 11.35 7.52 -29.11
CA THR A 46 12.06 7.83 -30.36
C THR A 46 11.26 7.47 -31.60
N THR A 47 10.62 6.32 -31.57
CA THR A 47 9.84 5.78 -32.70
C THR A 47 8.35 5.96 -32.44
N PRO A 48 7.59 6.66 -33.29
CA PRO A 48 6.15 6.73 -33.13
C PRO A 48 5.54 5.33 -33.08
N VAL A 49 4.86 5.00 -31.98
CA VAL A 49 4.18 3.71 -31.82
C VAL A 49 2.72 3.88 -32.26
N VAL A 50 2.51 3.68 -33.56
CA VAL A 50 1.23 3.85 -34.24
C VAL A 50 0.74 2.53 -34.84
N ALA A 51 -0.57 2.41 -35.03
CA ALA A 51 -1.19 1.27 -35.68
C ALA A 51 -0.89 1.27 -37.21
N PRO A 52 -1.29 0.23 -37.96
CA PRO A 52 -1.04 0.15 -39.40
C PRO A 52 -1.62 1.30 -40.23
N ASP A 53 -2.58 2.05 -39.69
CA ASP A 53 -3.15 3.24 -40.31
C ASP A 53 -2.23 4.48 -40.25
N GLY A 54 -1.13 4.41 -39.50
CA GLY A 54 -0.14 5.49 -39.35
C GLY A 54 -0.61 6.69 -38.52
N VAL A 55 -1.82 6.64 -37.94
CA VAL A 55 -2.43 7.78 -37.24
C VAL A 55 -2.83 7.42 -35.82
N THR A 56 -3.38 6.22 -35.59
CA THR A 56 -3.84 5.84 -34.25
C THR A 56 -2.67 5.33 -33.42
N ALA A 57 -2.63 5.69 -32.13
CA ALA A 57 -1.62 5.15 -31.22
C ALA A 57 -1.85 3.64 -31.04
N ALA A 58 -0.77 2.87 -30.93
CA ALA A 58 -0.81 1.42 -30.70
C ALA A 58 -0.22 1.03 -29.34
N PRO A 59 -0.93 1.24 -28.20
CA PRO A 59 -0.44 0.89 -26.87
C PRO A 59 0.03 -0.56 -26.74
N ASP A 60 -0.63 -1.50 -27.43
CA ASP A 60 -0.30 -2.93 -27.37
C ASP A 60 1.07 -3.27 -27.97
N ALA A 61 1.60 -2.40 -28.84
CA ALA A 61 2.92 -2.55 -29.42
C ALA A 61 4.04 -2.04 -28.49
N MET A 62 3.72 -1.42 -27.36
CA MET A 62 4.72 -1.02 -26.37
C MET A 62 5.37 -2.25 -25.70
N PRO A 63 6.66 -2.17 -25.34
CA PRO A 63 7.34 -3.27 -24.66
C PRO A 63 6.76 -3.53 -23.27
N VAL A 64 6.99 -4.73 -22.74
CA VAL A 64 6.57 -5.10 -21.39
C VAL A 64 7.46 -4.40 -20.35
N SER A 65 6.85 -3.78 -19.35
CA SER A 65 7.48 -3.08 -18.24
C SER A 65 6.77 -3.47 -16.93
N LEU A 66 7.51 -3.98 -15.95
CA LEU A 66 6.93 -4.48 -14.69
C LEU A 66 6.33 -3.37 -13.81
N LEU A 67 6.74 -2.12 -14.02
CA LEU A 67 6.14 -0.93 -13.42
C LEU A 67 5.55 -0.04 -14.53
N PRO A 68 4.44 0.65 -14.26
CA PRO A 68 3.84 1.60 -15.19
C PRO A 68 4.65 2.90 -15.23
N PHE A 69 5.84 2.87 -15.82
CA PHE A 69 6.71 4.06 -15.89
C PHE A 69 6.07 5.13 -16.75
N SER A 70 5.52 6.17 -16.12
CA SER A 70 4.97 7.35 -16.77
C SER A 70 4.83 8.48 -15.76
N GLN A 71 5.02 9.73 -16.19
CA GLN A 71 4.71 10.92 -15.37
C GLN A 71 3.23 10.93 -14.90
N TYR A 72 2.34 10.27 -15.64
CA TYR A 72 0.92 10.18 -15.31
C TYR A 72 0.58 8.99 -14.40
N ALA A 73 1.53 8.09 -14.16
CA ALA A 73 1.34 6.87 -13.37
C ALA A 73 2.04 6.91 -12.01
N LEU A 74 2.62 8.04 -11.59
CA LEU A 74 3.43 8.10 -10.37
C LEU A 74 2.65 7.65 -9.13
N THR A 75 1.39 8.07 -9.02
CA THR A 75 0.50 7.69 -7.91
C THR A 75 0.18 6.20 -7.94
N LEU A 76 -0.18 5.67 -9.11
CA LEU A 76 -0.40 4.25 -9.31
C LEU A 76 0.86 3.44 -8.95
N GLN A 77 2.02 3.84 -9.44
CA GLN A 77 3.30 3.19 -9.16
C GLN A 77 3.57 3.11 -7.64
N ALA A 78 3.38 4.22 -6.92
CA ALA A 78 3.50 4.23 -5.47
C ALA A 78 2.48 3.29 -4.81
N ALA A 79 1.23 3.29 -5.27
CA ALA A 79 0.18 2.43 -4.75
C ALA A 79 0.49 0.93 -4.91
N LEU A 80 0.97 0.51 -6.09
CA LEU A 80 1.37 -0.88 -6.35
C LEU A 80 2.49 -1.33 -5.42
N LEU A 81 3.54 -0.51 -5.29
CA LEU A 81 4.71 -0.81 -4.46
C LEU A 81 4.36 -0.86 -2.97
N VAL A 82 3.66 0.16 -2.46
CA VAL A 82 3.30 0.26 -1.05
C VAL A 82 2.28 -0.81 -0.66
N THR A 83 1.31 -1.13 -1.53
CA THR A 83 0.34 -2.21 -1.28
C THR A 83 1.03 -3.56 -1.14
N GLY A 84 1.96 -3.90 -2.05
CA GLY A 84 2.73 -5.13 -1.95
C GLY A 84 3.52 -5.22 -0.64
N SER A 85 4.18 -4.12 -0.22
CA SER A 85 4.89 -4.08 1.05
C SER A 85 3.96 -4.17 2.28
N ALA A 86 2.77 -3.56 2.22
CA ALA A 86 1.78 -3.63 3.29
C ALA A 86 1.26 -5.06 3.50
N VAL A 87 0.98 -5.77 2.40
CA VAL A 87 0.61 -7.20 2.41
C VAL A 87 1.72 -8.03 3.03
N ALA A 88 2.98 -7.82 2.63
CA ALA A 88 4.13 -8.52 3.19
C ALA A 88 4.22 -8.31 4.72
N GLY A 89 4.05 -7.06 5.18
CA GLY A 89 4.02 -6.73 6.61
C GLY A 89 2.86 -7.39 7.36
N LEU A 90 1.69 -7.45 6.74
CA LEU A 90 0.50 -8.08 7.30
C LEU A 90 0.69 -9.60 7.46
N VAL A 91 1.27 -10.27 6.46
CA VAL A 91 1.61 -11.70 6.51
C VAL A 91 2.51 -12.01 7.71
N VAL A 92 3.57 -11.21 7.93
CA VAL A 92 4.46 -11.39 9.09
C VAL A 92 3.72 -11.21 10.41
N ARG A 93 2.84 -10.22 10.49
CA ARG A 93 2.07 -9.96 11.71
C ARG A 93 1.05 -11.05 11.99
N ALA A 94 0.34 -11.53 10.96
CA ALA A 94 -0.72 -12.52 11.09
C ALA A 94 -0.19 -13.91 11.44
N THR A 95 0.95 -14.30 10.85
CA THR A 95 1.57 -15.62 11.07
C THR A 95 2.38 -15.71 12.37
N GLY A 96 2.60 -14.59 13.07
CA GLY A 96 3.36 -14.57 14.32
C GLY A 96 4.87 -14.79 14.16
N VAL A 97 5.37 -14.95 12.93
CA VAL A 97 6.81 -15.15 12.64
C VAL A 97 7.67 -13.93 12.99
N ARG A 98 7.05 -12.80 13.35
CA ARG A 98 7.69 -11.53 13.78
C ARG A 98 8.72 -11.65 14.92
N HIS A 99 8.68 -12.76 15.68
CA HIS A 99 9.55 -12.99 16.83
C HIS A 99 10.96 -13.47 16.42
N ARG A 100 11.14 -13.96 15.19
CA ARG A 100 12.43 -14.38 14.65
C ARG A 100 12.97 -13.28 13.74
N ARG A 101 14.15 -12.71 14.05
CA ARG A 101 14.73 -11.63 13.23
C ARG A 101 15.02 -12.10 11.80
N GLY A 102 15.48 -13.34 11.63
CA GLY A 102 15.82 -13.90 10.31
C GLY A 102 14.65 -13.98 9.34
N THR A 103 13.44 -14.33 9.80
CA THR A 103 12.25 -14.44 8.93
C THR A 103 11.78 -13.07 8.43
N VAL A 104 11.85 -12.05 9.29
CA VAL A 104 11.50 -10.66 8.95
C VAL A 104 12.49 -10.10 7.93
N ILE A 105 13.79 -10.34 8.14
CA ILE A 105 14.83 -9.94 7.19
C ILE A 105 14.65 -10.67 5.85
N ALA A 106 14.40 -11.98 5.87
CA ALA A 106 14.18 -12.76 4.66
C ALA A 106 13.00 -12.24 3.83
N LEU A 107 11.87 -11.95 4.48
CA LEU A 107 10.69 -11.38 3.82
C LEU A 107 10.94 -9.96 3.32
N LEU A 108 11.66 -9.13 4.08
CA LEU A 108 12.07 -7.80 3.64
C LEU A 108 12.97 -7.88 2.40
N VAL A 109 13.95 -8.78 2.40
CA VAL A 109 14.85 -9.02 1.25
C VAL A 109 14.08 -9.50 0.04
N GLY A 110 13.15 -10.45 0.20
CA GLY A 110 12.28 -10.91 -0.90
C GLY A 110 11.41 -9.79 -1.47
N THR A 111 10.84 -8.95 -0.60
CA THR A 111 9.99 -7.81 -1.00
C THR A 111 10.81 -6.75 -1.75
N VAL A 112 11.89 -6.25 -1.13
CA VAL A 112 12.75 -5.22 -1.72
C VAL A 112 13.43 -5.74 -2.98
N GLY A 113 13.91 -6.98 -2.97
CA GLY A 113 14.53 -7.62 -4.13
C GLY A 113 13.58 -7.67 -5.33
N ALA A 114 12.34 -8.12 -5.14
CA ALA A 114 11.35 -8.15 -6.22
C ALA A 114 10.98 -6.74 -6.73
N GLN A 115 10.85 -5.76 -5.84
CA GLN A 115 10.60 -4.36 -6.25
C GLN A 115 11.78 -3.76 -7.03
N LEU A 116 13.02 -4.05 -6.63
CA LEU A 116 14.22 -3.63 -7.35
C LEU A 116 14.32 -4.28 -8.72
N VAL A 117 13.97 -5.57 -8.85
CA VAL A 117 13.89 -6.24 -10.17
C VAL A 117 12.88 -5.54 -11.06
N ALA A 118 11.68 -5.23 -10.55
CA ALA A 118 10.66 -4.51 -11.31
C ALA A 118 11.14 -3.11 -11.73
N LEU A 119 11.80 -2.38 -10.82
CA LEU A 119 12.40 -1.07 -11.08
C LEU A 119 13.47 -1.13 -12.17
N ILE A 120 14.44 -2.04 -12.04
CA ILE A 120 15.55 -2.19 -13.00
C ILE A 120 15.00 -2.55 -14.38
N GLN A 121 14.12 -3.55 -14.47
CA GLN A 121 13.56 -4.01 -15.74
C GLN A 121 12.75 -2.91 -16.44
N SER A 122 11.95 -2.16 -15.68
CA SER A 122 11.16 -1.05 -16.23
C SER A 122 12.07 0.09 -16.70
N THR A 123 13.10 0.41 -15.91
CA THR A 123 14.10 1.43 -16.24
C THR A 123 14.84 1.10 -17.54
N THR A 124 15.33 -0.13 -17.68
CA THR A 124 16.05 -0.56 -18.88
C THR A 124 15.14 -0.53 -20.10
N THR A 125 13.88 -0.92 -19.93
CA THR A 125 12.87 -0.91 -21.00
C THR A 125 12.59 0.51 -21.48
N VAL A 126 12.37 1.45 -20.56
CA VAL A 126 12.14 2.86 -20.92
C VAL A 126 13.37 3.48 -21.54
N ARG A 127 14.56 3.29 -20.96
CA ARG A 127 15.80 3.90 -21.47
C ARG A 127 16.09 3.50 -22.91
N ALA A 128 15.78 2.26 -23.29
CA ALA A 128 16.01 1.75 -24.65
C ALA A 128 15.16 2.45 -25.72
N GLY A 129 13.99 3.00 -25.35
CA GLY A 129 13.11 3.72 -26.28
C GLY A 129 13.22 5.24 -26.24
N LEU A 130 14.04 5.81 -25.33
CA LEU A 130 14.21 7.25 -25.20
C LEU A 130 15.41 7.77 -26.02
N PRO A 131 15.30 8.96 -26.65
CA PRO A 131 16.42 9.58 -27.34
C PRO A 131 17.50 9.98 -26.35
N ASP A 132 18.74 10.13 -26.85
CA ASP A 132 19.84 10.62 -26.05
C ASP A 132 19.76 12.14 -25.90
N SER A 133 18.93 12.58 -24.95
CA SER A 133 18.66 14.00 -24.70
C SER A 133 18.57 14.28 -23.20
N LEU A 134 18.87 15.52 -22.80
CA LEU A 134 18.75 15.95 -21.41
C LEU A 134 17.31 15.76 -20.87
N ALA A 135 16.31 16.03 -21.70
CA ALA A 135 14.90 15.85 -21.34
C ALA A 135 14.58 14.39 -20.99
N SER A 136 15.08 13.43 -21.78
CA SER A 136 14.94 11.98 -21.51
C SER A 136 15.58 11.59 -20.18
N VAL A 137 16.77 12.12 -19.88
CA VAL A 137 17.50 11.83 -18.64
C VAL A 137 16.75 12.35 -17.43
N VAL A 138 16.31 13.62 -17.47
CA VAL A 138 15.53 14.24 -16.38
C VAL A 138 14.23 13.50 -16.16
N TYR A 139 13.51 13.17 -17.24
CA TYR A 139 12.27 12.39 -17.17
C TYR A 139 12.47 11.03 -16.51
N LEU A 140 13.44 10.24 -17.01
CA LEU A 140 13.71 8.91 -16.50
C LEU A 140 14.17 8.96 -15.03
N ALA A 141 15.06 9.90 -14.69
CA ALA A 141 15.52 10.10 -13.31
C ALA A 141 14.36 10.43 -12.36
N ALA A 142 13.40 11.27 -12.78
CA ALA A 142 12.23 11.61 -11.97
C ALA A 142 11.33 10.39 -11.70
N VAL A 143 11.06 9.57 -12.72
CA VAL A 143 10.22 8.36 -12.56
C VAL A 143 10.92 7.30 -11.70
N ILE A 144 12.24 7.12 -11.86
CA ILE A 144 13.06 6.26 -10.99
C ILE A 144 13.04 6.76 -9.55
N ALA A 145 13.23 8.06 -9.33
CA ALA A 145 13.23 8.64 -8.00
C ALA A 145 11.87 8.42 -7.31
N ALA A 146 10.76 8.61 -8.02
CA ALA A 146 9.43 8.31 -7.51
C ALA A 146 9.27 6.82 -7.14
N ALA A 147 9.79 5.90 -7.95
CA ALA A 147 9.79 4.47 -7.64
C ALA A 147 10.59 4.16 -6.38
N ALA A 148 11.80 4.72 -6.27
CA ALA A 148 12.69 4.53 -5.13
C ALA A 148 12.07 5.06 -3.83
N ILE A 149 11.42 6.22 -3.88
CA ILE A 149 10.65 6.79 -2.76
C ILE A 149 9.49 5.85 -2.40
N GLY A 150 8.75 5.33 -3.39
CA GLY A 150 7.68 4.36 -3.17
C GLY A 150 8.17 3.08 -2.48
N ILE A 151 9.32 2.54 -2.89
CA ILE A 151 9.99 1.41 -2.24
C ILE A 151 10.36 1.75 -0.80
N ALA A 152 10.97 2.92 -0.56
CA ALA A 152 11.36 3.34 0.78
C ALA A 152 10.15 3.48 1.72
N ILE A 153 9.06 4.10 1.25
CA ILE A 153 7.79 4.17 1.98
C ILE A 153 7.25 2.77 2.23
N GLY A 154 7.27 1.89 1.21
CA GLY A 154 6.86 0.50 1.33
C GLY A 154 7.62 -0.25 2.43
N VAL A 155 8.95 -0.09 2.50
CA VAL A 155 9.79 -0.67 3.56
C VAL A 155 9.38 -0.15 4.94
N VAL A 156 9.17 1.16 5.09
CA VAL A 156 8.71 1.74 6.36
C VAL A 156 7.34 1.16 6.75
N VAL A 157 6.39 1.10 5.82
CA VAL A 157 5.06 0.53 6.03
C VAL A 157 5.15 -0.94 6.46
N LEU A 158 5.93 -1.74 5.73
CA LEU A 158 6.17 -3.15 6.06
C LEU A 158 6.71 -3.28 7.48
N LEU A 159 7.72 -2.52 7.86
CA LEU A 159 8.33 -2.61 9.19
C LEU A 159 7.39 -2.13 10.31
N LEU A 160 6.62 -1.07 10.07
CA LEU A 160 5.59 -0.59 10.98
C LEU A 160 4.54 -1.68 11.23
N ILE A 161 4.04 -2.31 10.16
CA ILE A 161 3.07 -3.38 10.29
C ILE A 161 3.73 -4.63 10.90
N ALA A 162 4.86 -5.11 10.41
CA ALA A 162 5.45 -6.37 10.85
C ALA A 162 5.95 -6.34 12.31
N ARG A 163 6.64 -5.27 12.71
CA ARG A 163 7.48 -5.26 13.92
C ARG A 163 7.06 -4.28 14.99
N ALA A 164 6.44 -3.17 14.62
CA ALA A 164 6.21 -2.09 15.57
C ALA A 164 5.12 -2.42 16.62
N PRO A 165 5.09 -1.72 17.77
CA PRO A 165 3.97 -1.80 18.70
C PRO A 165 2.64 -1.50 18.01
N ARG A 166 1.52 -1.95 18.59
CA ARG A 166 0.19 -1.81 17.96
C ARG A 166 -0.10 -0.38 17.50
N GLY A 167 0.26 0.65 18.28
CA GLY A 167 0.01 2.04 17.89
C GLY A 167 0.69 2.44 16.58
N ALA A 168 1.98 2.14 16.42
CA ALA A 168 2.72 2.41 15.19
C ALA A 168 2.28 1.50 14.02
N ALA A 169 1.83 0.27 14.31
CA ALA A 169 1.29 -0.62 13.28
C ALA A 169 -0.02 -0.08 12.66
N ILE A 170 -0.86 0.65 13.41
CA ILE A 170 -2.05 1.31 12.83
C ILE A 170 -1.62 2.31 11.76
N VAL A 171 -0.56 3.09 12.00
CA VAL A 171 -0.07 4.07 11.03
C VAL A 171 0.34 3.38 9.73
N GLY A 172 1.13 2.30 9.83
CA GLY A 172 1.49 1.50 8.65
C GLY A 172 0.27 0.91 7.93
N LEU A 173 -0.70 0.37 8.67
CA LEU A 173 -1.95 -0.15 8.11
C LEU A 173 -2.78 0.95 7.42
N SER A 174 -2.80 2.17 7.96
CA SER A 174 -3.53 3.30 7.38
C SER A 174 -2.89 3.81 6.10
N VAL A 175 -1.56 3.89 6.04
CA VAL A 175 -0.86 4.21 4.78
C VAL A 175 -1.12 3.11 3.74
N GLY A 176 -1.05 1.83 4.15
CA GLY A 176 -1.41 0.70 3.29
C GLY A 176 -2.86 0.77 2.81
N ALA A 177 -3.80 1.17 3.67
CA ALA A 177 -5.21 1.32 3.31
C ALA A 177 -5.43 2.40 2.23
N VAL A 178 -4.71 3.52 2.31
CA VAL A 178 -4.78 4.57 1.28
C VAL A 178 -4.21 4.03 -0.05
N ALA A 179 -3.07 3.33 -0.02
CA ALA A 179 -2.47 2.73 -1.21
C ALA A 179 -3.37 1.66 -1.86
N VAL A 180 -4.03 0.83 -1.05
CA VAL A 180 -4.93 -0.24 -1.52
C VAL A 180 -6.12 0.31 -2.31
N VAL A 181 -6.54 1.54 -2.06
CA VAL A 181 -7.69 2.15 -2.75
C VAL A 181 -7.33 2.47 -4.19
N GLU A 182 -6.18 3.11 -4.42
CA GLU A 182 -5.66 3.34 -5.77
C GLU A 182 -5.34 2.02 -6.49
N TRP A 183 -4.77 1.05 -5.77
CA TRP A 183 -4.57 -0.31 -6.28
C TRP A 183 -5.90 -0.97 -6.69
N GLY A 184 -6.97 -0.77 -5.92
CA GLY A 184 -8.31 -1.27 -6.21
C GLY A 184 -8.98 -0.53 -7.37
N HIS A 185 -8.79 0.79 -7.48
CA HIS A 185 -9.22 1.56 -8.65
C HIS A 185 -8.60 1.02 -9.93
N ALA A 186 -7.31 0.69 -9.92
CA ALA A 186 -6.64 0.11 -11.08
C ALA A 186 -7.14 -1.29 -11.48
N LEU A 187 -7.78 -2.03 -10.57
CA LEU A 187 -8.44 -3.30 -10.91
C LEU A 187 -9.79 -3.09 -11.58
N VAL A 188 -10.56 -2.10 -11.13
CA VAL A 188 -11.92 -1.85 -11.63
C VAL A 188 -11.87 -1.04 -12.92
N TYR A 189 -10.97 -0.06 -12.97
CA TYR A 189 -10.77 0.84 -14.09
C TYR A 189 -9.34 0.64 -14.59
N PRO A 190 -9.14 -0.21 -15.61
CA PRO A 190 -7.82 -0.46 -16.16
C PRO A 190 -7.13 0.87 -16.49
N PRO A 191 -5.90 1.10 -15.99
CA PRO A 191 -5.20 2.35 -16.19
C PRO A 191 -5.01 2.61 -17.69
N PHE A 192 -5.15 3.87 -18.10
CA PHE A 192 -5.05 4.32 -19.50
C PHE A 192 -6.13 3.77 -20.45
N SER A 193 -7.21 3.17 -19.93
CA SER A 193 -8.38 2.80 -20.73
C SER A 193 -9.42 3.92 -20.78
N LEU A 194 -10.22 3.95 -21.86
CA LEU A 194 -11.42 4.78 -21.91
C LEU A 194 -12.48 4.17 -21.00
N ILE A 195 -12.96 4.95 -20.03
CA ILE A 195 -14.09 4.54 -19.18
C ILE A 195 -15.36 4.68 -20.01
N THR A 196 -15.80 3.58 -20.64
CA THR A 196 -17.00 3.55 -21.47
C THR A 196 -18.27 3.27 -20.65
N GLU A 197 -18.11 2.63 -19.48
CA GLU A 197 -19.21 2.33 -18.57
C GLU A 197 -18.78 2.63 -17.13
N ALA A 198 -19.50 3.54 -16.47
CA ALA A 198 -19.34 3.73 -15.04
C ALA A 198 -19.87 2.49 -14.32
N VAL A 199 -19.15 2.03 -13.28
CA VAL A 199 -19.61 0.99 -12.35
C VAL A 199 -19.93 1.66 -11.01
N PRO A 200 -21.14 2.25 -10.82
CA PRO A 200 -21.40 3.14 -9.69
C PRO A 200 -21.24 2.45 -8.33
N ALA A 201 -21.52 1.14 -8.27
CA ALA A 201 -21.35 0.35 -7.07
C ALA A 201 -19.87 0.21 -6.67
N ALA A 202 -18.97 -0.02 -7.63
CA ALA A 202 -17.54 -0.14 -7.36
C ALA A 202 -16.95 1.20 -6.91
N GLU A 203 -17.35 2.30 -7.55
CA GLU A 203 -16.95 3.64 -7.15
C GLU A 203 -17.42 3.99 -5.72
N ALA A 204 -18.68 3.68 -5.39
CA ALA A 204 -19.21 3.87 -4.05
C ALA A 204 -18.40 3.09 -2.99
N VAL A 205 -18.05 1.83 -3.29
CA VAL A 205 -17.22 1.01 -2.38
C VAL A 205 -15.82 1.59 -2.25
N LEU A 206 -15.13 1.87 -3.36
CA LEU A 206 -13.75 2.37 -3.36
C LEU A 206 -13.63 3.73 -2.66
N ARG A 207 -14.60 4.63 -2.86
CA ARG A 207 -14.65 5.94 -2.22
C ARG A 207 -14.64 5.85 -0.69
N TRP A 208 -15.36 4.90 -0.10
CA TRP A 208 -15.47 4.76 1.36
C TRP A 208 -14.50 3.74 1.96
N SER A 209 -13.86 2.94 1.12
CA SER A 209 -12.88 1.92 1.52
C SER A 209 -11.76 2.45 2.41
N PRO A 210 -11.09 3.60 2.12
CA PRO A 210 -10.00 4.06 2.98
C PRO A 210 -10.49 4.35 4.41
N ALA A 211 -11.67 4.96 4.55
CA ALA A 211 -12.26 5.26 5.86
C ALA A 211 -12.57 3.99 6.66
N VAL A 212 -13.16 2.99 6.01
CA VAL A 212 -13.53 1.71 6.63
C VAL A 212 -12.27 0.95 7.07
N LEU A 213 -11.24 0.87 6.22
CA LEU A 213 -9.99 0.17 6.50
C LEU A 213 -9.20 0.85 7.63
N VAL A 214 -9.12 2.18 7.63
CA VAL A 214 -8.48 2.95 8.71
C VAL A 214 -9.22 2.76 10.03
N ALA A 215 -10.56 2.85 10.02
CA ALA A 215 -11.37 2.58 11.21
C ALA A 215 -11.17 1.17 11.75
N ALA A 216 -11.15 0.16 10.88
CA ALA A 216 -10.90 -1.23 11.25
C ALA A 216 -9.51 -1.40 11.90
N ALA A 217 -8.48 -0.76 11.36
CA ALA A 217 -7.13 -0.78 11.94
C ALA A 217 -7.10 -0.15 13.35
N VAL A 218 -7.79 0.97 13.55
CA VAL A 218 -7.92 1.64 14.86
C VAL A 218 -8.67 0.75 15.85
N VAL A 219 -9.80 0.17 15.45
CA VAL A 219 -10.61 -0.72 16.30
C VAL A 219 -9.82 -1.96 16.70
N TRP A 220 -9.08 -2.56 15.77
CA TRP A 220 -8.21 -3.71 16.01
C TRP A 220 -7.17 -3.40 17.10
N ALA A 221 -6.44 -2.30 16.95
CA ALA A 221 -5.42 -1.92 17.93
C ALA A 221 -6.02 -1.53 19.28
N GLY A 222 -7.19 -0.88 19.27
CA GLY A 222 -7.86 -0.33 20.45
C GLY A 222 -7.22 0.95 20.96
N ALA A 223 -7.90 1.70 21.84
CA ALA A 223 -7.45 3.01 22.33
C ALA A 223 -6.93 3.00 23.79
N SER A 224 -6.57 1.84 24.34
CA SER A 224 -6.30 1.70 25.78
C SER A 224 -4.96 2.26 26.26
N THR A 225 -4.07 2.68 25.36
CA THR A 225 -2.75 3.24 25.74
C THR A 225 -2.48 4.52 24.94
N ARG A 226 -1.71 5.46 25.52
CA ARG A 226 -1.35 6.73 24.87
C ARG A 226 -0.79 6.52 23.47
N GLY A 227 0.14 5.57 23.30
CA GLY A 227 0.72 5.27 21.99
C GLY A 227 -0.28 4.77 20.94
N ARG A 228 -1.39 4.12 21.34
CA ARG A 228 -2.43 3.71 20.41
C ARG A 228 -3.39 4.85 20.08
N ALA A 229 -3.67 5.73 21.03
CA ALA A 229 -4.44 6.96 20.80
C ALA A 229 -3.69 7.89 19.83
N VAL A 230 -2.38 8.11 20.06
CA VAL A 230 -1.53 8.87 19.14
C VAL A 230 -1.48 8.21 17.77
N GLY A 231 -1.30 6.88 17.70
CA GLY A 231 -1.33 6.14 16.43
C GLY A 231 -2.65 6.33 15.67
N ALA A 232 -3.79 6.27 16.37
CA ALA A 232 -5.10 6.52 15.77
C ALA A 232 -5.25 7.96 15.25
N ALA A 233 -4.80 8.96 16.02
CA ALA A 233 -4.81 10.35 15.58
C ALA A 233 -3.93 10.56 14.34
N VAL A 234 -2.71 10.03 14.34
CA VAL A 234 -1.79 10.08 13.19
C VAL A 234 -2.40 9.38 11.97
N SER A 235 -3.08 8.25 12.15
CA SER A 235 -3.78 7.55 11.07
C SER A 235 -4.92 8.37 10.46
N LEU A 236 -5.71 9.08 11.28
CA LEU A 236 -6.76 9.98 10.78
C LEU A 236 -6.16 11.20 10.05
N LEU A 237 -5.05 11.75 10.57
CA LEU A 237 -4.31 12.81 9.90
C LEU A 237 -3.72 12.33 8.57
N ALA A 238 -3.17 11.12 8.52
CA ALA A 238 -2.65 10.54 7.29
C ALA A 238 -3.75 10.32 6.25
N LEU A 239 -4.94 9.90 6.68
CA LEU A 239 -6.12 9.78 5.82
C LEU A 239 -6.58 11.13 5.26
N TRP A 240 -6.43 12.21 6.03
CA TRP A 240 -6.79 13.56 5.60
C TRP A 240 -5.74 14.20 4.68
N ILE A 241 -4.49 14.17 5.11
CA ILE A 241 -3.37 14.88 4.48
C ILE A 241 -2.81 14.10 3.29
N GLY A 242 -2.78 12.76 3.38
CA GLY A 242 -2.16 11.89 2.38
C GLY A 242 -2.72 12.12 0.97
N PRO A 243 -4.04 11.99 0.75
CA PRO A 243 -4.65 12.23 -0.55
C PRO A 243 -4.40 13.65 -1.07
N ALA A 244 -4.53 14.69 -0.22
CA ALA A 244 -4.27 16.07 -0.61
C ALA A 244 -2.82 16.29 -1.04
N ALA A 245 -1.86 15.71 -0.32
CA ALA A 245 -0.43 15.77 -0.66
C ALA A 245 -0.14 15.07 -1.98
N ILE A 246 -0.72 13.90 -2.20
CA ILE A 246 -0.62 13.17 -3.47
C ILE A 246 -1.17 14.01 -4.62
N THR A 247 -2.38 14.56 -4.48
CA THR A 247 -2.99 15.42 -5.51
C THR A 247 -2.09 16.61 -5.83
N ALA A 248 -1.58 17.33 -4.82
CA ALA A 248 -0.70 18.47 -5.02
C ALA A 248 0.59 18.10 -5.75
N VAL A 249 1.26 17.03 -5.34
CA VAL A 249 2.50 16.55 -5.97
C VAL A 249 2.22 16.09 -7.41
N SER A 250 1.14 15.35 -7.65
CA SER A 250 0.75 14.91 -8.99
C SER A 250 0.42 16.09 -9.91
N SER A 251 -0.28 17.11 -9.41
CA SER A 251 -0.58 18.33 -10.16
C SER A 251 0.68 19.12 -10.50
N ALA A 252 1.61 19.25 -9.55
CA ALA A 252 2.90 19.90 -9.78
C ALA A 252 3.74 19.13 -10.82
N ALA A 253 3.90 17.81 -10.62
CA ALA A 253 4.68 16.96 -11.51
C ALA A 253 4.10 16.87 -12.94
N GLY A 254 2.78 16.97 -13.08
CA GLY A 254 2.11 16.96 -14.38
C GLY A 254 2.22 18.28 -15.16
N THR A 255 2.55 19.39 -14.50
CA THR A 255 2.51 20.73 -15.11
C THR A 255 3.87 21.13 -15.67
N ARG A 256 4.03 20.95 -16.98
CA ARG A 256 5.27 21.30 -17.71
C ARG A 256 5.54 22.81 -17.77
N VAL A 257 4.51 23.64 -17.64
CA VAL A 257 4.59 25.10 -17.73
C VAL A 257 5.49 25.70 -16.64
N TYR A 258 5.41 25.18 -15.41
CA TYR A 258 6.19 25.69 -14.28
C TYR A 258 7.54 24.98 -14.10
N ALA A 259 7.96 24.11 -15.03
CA ALA A 259 9.24 23.39 -14.92
C ALA A 259 10.45 24.35 -14.86
N SER A 260 10.34 25.53 -15.48
CA SER A 260 11.35 26.59 -15.43
C SER A 260 11.19 27.54 -14.23
N TYR A 261 10.08 27.44 -13.48
CA TYR A 261 9.70 28.35 -12.40
C TYR A 261 9.37 27.56 -11.12
N PRO A 262 10.39 27.03 -10.42
CA PRO A 262 10.19 26.09 -9.31
C PRO A 262 9.43 26.71 -8.12
N PHE A 263 9.58 28.01 -7.87
CA PHE A 263 8.86 28.69 -6.80
C PHE A 263 7.36 28.83 -7.12
N GLU A 264 7.01 29.19 -8.35
CA GLU A 264 5.61 29.22 -8.80
C GLU A 264 4.96 27.83 -8.77
N MET A 265 5.75 26.78 -9.07
CA MET A 265 5.31 25.39 -8.93
C MET A 265 4.98 25.03 -7.47
N VAL A 266 5.77 25.50 -6.50
CA VAL A 266 5.51 25.29 -5.06
C VAL A 266 4.25 26.05 -4.62
N ASP A 267 4.06 27.28 -5.09
CA ASP A 267 2.86 28.06 -4.78
C ASP A 267 1.60 27.40 -5.33
N MET A 268 1.64 26.94 -6.59
CA MET A 268 0.56 26.18 -7.22
C MET A 268 0.28 24.87 -6.47
N ALA A 269 1.31 24.11 -6.10
CA ALA A 269 1.15 22.89 -5.30
C ALA A 269 0.52 23.21 -3.94
N GLY A 270 0.90 24.31 -3.29
CA GLY A 270 0.32 24.77 -2.03
C GLY A 270 -1.17 25.12 -2.16
N GLN A 271 -1.57 25.76 -3.25
CA GLN A 271 -2.98 26.06 -3.56
C GLN A 271 -3.78 24.78 -3.82
N VAL A 272 -3.26 23.83 -4.61
CA VAL A 272 -3.90 22.53 -4.84
C VAL A 272 -4.02 21.73 -3.54
N PHE A 273 -2.99 21.74 -2.71
CA PHE A 273 -2.99 21.05 -1.41
C PHE A 273 -4.06 21.62 -0.48
N THR A 274 -4.11 22.94 -0.31
CA THR A 274 -5.07 23.61 0.59
C THR A 274 -6.51 23.45 0.09
N SER A 275 -6.75 23.61 -1.20
CA SER A 275 -8.07 23.36 -1.80
C SER A 275 -8.52 21.91 -1.62
N ALA A 276 -7.63 20.93 -1.81
CA ALA A 276 -7.93 19.52 -1.59
C ALA A 276 -8.25 19.22 -0.12
N LEU A 277 -7.51 19.80 0.83
CA LEU A 277 -7.73 19.62 2.27
C LEU A 277 -9.11 20.08 2.74
N VAL A 278 -9.55 21.25 2.24
CA VAL A 278 -10.82 21.88 2.66
C VAL A 278 -12.03 21.33 1.88
N SER A 279 -11.78 20.67 0.74
CA SER A 279 -12.84 20.05 -0.05
C SER A 279 -13.63 18.99 0.75
N THR A 280 -14.92 18.84 0.43
CA THR A 280 -15.78 17.79 1.02
C THR A 280 -15.22 16.40 0.77
N ALA A 281 -14.56 16.19 -0.37
CA ALA A 281 -13.90 14.93 -0.69
C ALA A 281 -12.74 14.62 0.27
N GLY A 282 -12.03 15.66 0.75
CA GLY A 282 -10.89 15.52 1.67
C GLY A 282 -11.29 15.17 3.09
N TRP A 283 -12.25 15.88 3.69
CA TRP A 283 -12.60 15.68 5.10
C TRP A 283 -13.69 14.61 5.35
N SER A 284 -14.56 14.32 4.38
CA SER A 284 -15.67 13.36 4.59
C SER A 284 -15.21 11.93 4.93
N PRO A 285 -14.15 11.35 4.32
CA PRO A 285 -13.68 10.03 4.71
C PRO A 285 -13.10 10.02 6.14
N VAL A 286 -12.51 11.13 6.57
CA VAL A 286 -11.90 11.27 7.91
C VAL A 286 -12.97 11.27 8.99
N VAL A 287 -14.06 12.00 8.77
CA VAL A 287 -15.21 12.02 9.68
C VAL A 287 -15.85 10.63 9.75
N LEU A 288 -16.07 9.98 8.60
CA LEU A 288 -16.60 8.62 8.58
C LEU A 288 -15.69 7.64 9.34
N ALA A 289 -14.39 7.69 9.10
CA ALA A 289 -13.41 6.84 9.79
C ALA A 289 -13.44 7.07 11.30
N ALA A 290 -13.53 8.32 11.75
CA ALA A 290 -13.61 8.67 13.17
C ALA A 290 -14.90 8.12 13.81
N VAL A 291 -16.04 8.28 13.14
CA VAL A 291 -17.34 7.75 13.61
C VAL A 291 -17.31 6.23 13.70
N LEU A 292 -16.86 5.54 12.65
CA LEU A 292 -16.76 4.07 12.63
C LEU A 292 -15.78 3.56 13.69
N ALA A 293 -14.65 4.24 13.87
CA ALA A 293 -13.67 3.89 14.90
C ALA A 293 -14.26 4.05 16.30
N ALA A 294 -14.94 5.17 16.58
CA ALA A 294 -15.58 5.43 17.86
C ALA A 294 -16.65 4.37 18.16
N ALA A 295 -17.56 4.11 17.21
CA ALA A 295 -18.60 3.09 17.34
C ALA A 295 -18.01 1.70 17.59
N GLY A 296 -17.00 1.30 16.81
CA GLY A 296 -16.34 0.00 16.95
C GLY A 296 -15.60 -0.16 18.29
N LEU A 297 -14.98 0.91 18.80
CA LEU A 297 -14.30 0.90 20.11
C LEU A 297 -15.29 0.74 21.27
N VAL A 298 -16.47 1.37 21.18
CA VAL A 298 -17.55 1.23 22.19
C VAL A 298 -18.11 -0.20 22.17
N ALA A 299 -18.45 -0.71 20.99
CA ALA A 299 -19.01 -2.05 20.82
C ALA A 299 -18.04 -3.18 21.21
N ARG A 300 -16.73 -2.93 21.16
CA ARG A 300 -15.70 -3.95 21.47
C ARG A 300 -15.77 -4.49 22.90
N ARG A 301 -16.12 -3.65 23.89
CA ARG A 301 -16.15 -4.06 25.31
C ARG A 301 -17.20 -5.15 25.59
N PRO A 302 -18.48 -4.98 25.24
CA PRO A 302 -19.50 -6.02 25.47
C PRO A 302 -19.25 -7.29 24.66
N VAL A 303 -18.75 -7.18 23.41
CA VAL A 303 -18.43 -8.36 22.58
C VAL A 303 -17.34 -9.22 23.21
N LEU A 304 -16.26 -8.60 23.70
CA LEU A 304 -15.20 -9.33 24.39
C LEU A 304 -15.67 -9.94 25.72
N ALA A 305 -16.57 -9.27 26.45
CA ALA A 305 -17.17 -9.81 27.66
C ALA A 305 -18.06 -11.03 27.35
N TRP A 306 -18.87 -10.96 26.31
CA TRP A 306 -19.73 -12.06 25.86
C TRP A 306 -18.93 -13.28 25.39
N LEU A 307 -17.86 -13.08 24.60
CA LEU A 307 -16.99 -14.16 24.12
C LEU A 307 -16.28 -14.90 25.28
N ARG A 308 -15.89 -14.17 26.33
CA ARG A 308 -15.30 -14.77 27.56
C ARG A 308 -16.33 -15.54 28.40
N GLY A 309 -17.57 -15.06 28.46
CA GLY A 309 -18.66 -15.77 29.14
C GLY A 309 -19.00 -17.11 28.49
N ARG A 310 -18.89 -17.20 27.15
CA ARG A 310 -19.15 -18.45 26.40
C ARG A 310 -18.11 -19.54 26.63
N THR A 311 -16.84 -19.16 26.79
CA THR A 311 -15.72 -20.09 27.04
C THR A 311 -15.67 -20.58 28.50
N GLY A 312 -16.15 -19.78 29.47
CA GLY A 312 -16.26 -20.22 30.86
C GLY A 312 -17.39 -21.23 31.12
N ARG A 313 -18.42 -21.24 30.29
CA ARG A 313 -19.62 -22.10 30.48
C ARG A 313 -19.43 -23.53 29.95
N THR A 314 -18.51 -23.75 29.02
CA THR A 314 -18.16 -25.09 28.49
C THR A 314 -17.16 -25.86 29.36
N GLY A 315 -16.40 -25.19 30.25
CA GLY A 315 -15.43 -25.85 31.14
C GLY A 315 -15.99 -26.39 32.46
N ARG A 316 -17.24 -26.07 32.81
CA ARG A 316 -17.81 -26.36 34.16
C ARG A 316 -18.75 -27.58 34.21
N THR A 317 -19.04 -28.22 33.09
CA THR A 317 -19.95 -29.38 33.01
C THR A 317 -19.26 -30.75 33.08
N GLY A 318 -17.92 -30.82 33.23
CA GLY A 318 -17.15 -32.07 33.24
C GLY A 318 -16.66 -32.57 34.61
N ARG A 319 -17.06 -31.94 35.73
CA ARG A 319 -16.64 -32.33 37.08
C ARG A 319 -17.82 -32.90 37.89
N THR A 320 -18.46 -33.93 37.36
CA THR A 320 -19.30 -34.82 38.17
C THR A 320 -18.39 -35.82 38.88
N SER A 321 -18.38 -35.66 40.20
CA SER A 321 -17.78 -36.52 41.22
C SER A 321 -18.02 -38.00 40.97
N ALA A 322 -16.94 -38.77 40.83
CA ALA A 322 -16.97 -40.21 41.02
C ALA A 322 -17.18 -40.49 42.52
N PRO A 323 -18.17 -41.30 42.92
CA PRO A 323 -18.33 -41.72 44.31
C PRO A 323 -17.19 -42.66 44.69
N SER A 324 -16.50 -42.32 45.79
CA SER A 324 -15.49 -43.16 46.44
C SER A 324 -16.14 -44.43 46.97
N ALA A 325 -15.91 -45.54 46.28
CA ALA A 325 -16.15 -46.87 46.82
C ALA A 325 -14.84 -47.41 47.41
N THR A 326 -14.83 -47.73 48.70
CA THR A 326 -14.19 -48.89 49.35
C THR A 326 -14.16 -48.71 50.88
N PRO A 327 -14.01 -49.79 51.67
CA PRO A 327 -14.05 -51.22 51.32
C PRO A 327 -15.33 -51.94 51.79
#